data_AF-A0A8A2UA55-F1
#
_entry.id   AF-A0A8A2UA55-F1
#
_cell.length_a   1.000
_cell.length_b   1.000
_cell.length_c   1.000
_cell.angle_alpha   90.00
_cell.angle_beta   90.00
_cell.angle_gamma   90.00
#
_symmetry.space_group_name_H-M   'P 1'
#
loop_
_entity.id
_entity.type
_entity.pdbx_description
1 polymer ?
#
loop_
_entity_poly.entity_id
_entity_poly.type
_entity_poly.pdbx_seq_one_letter_code
_entity_poly.pdbx_strand_id
1 'polypeptide(L)' 'MDYYDRLLAGMLTSLVVGAAVGFHPAVDFRLGLLGGALLATAFLWEAIVRHPPVPTAEPGYAVAAIVWHGLVLAVLLTV' A
#
# COMPACT_ATOMS: atom_id res chain seq x y z
N MET A 1 -13.27 -9.09 -14.29
CA MET A 1 -12.29 -8.55 -13.34
C MET A 1 -12.65 -7.11 -13.09
N ASP A 2 -13.25 -6.88 -11.94
CA ASP A 2 -13.70 -5.56 -11.55
C ASP A 2 -12.50 -4.63 -11.34
N TYR A 3 -12.74 -3.32 -11.33
CA TYR A 3 -11.69 -2.31 -11.18
C TYR A 3 -10.86 -2.55 -9.90
N TYR A 4 -11.53 -2.89 -8.81
CA TYR A 4 -10.89 -3.20 -7.52
C TYR A 4 -10.10 -4.52 -7.54
N ASP A 5 -10.53 -5.53 -8.30
CA ASP A 5 -9.77 -6.79 -8.45
C ASP A 5 -8.42 -6.53 -9.11
N ARG A 6 -8.39 -5.70 -10.15
CA ARG A 6 -7.15 -5.31 -10.84
C ARG A 6 -6.22 -4.55 -9.93
N LEU A 7 -6.77 -3.68 -9.09
CA LEU A 7 -5.99 -2.91 -8.14
C LEU A 7 -5.42 -3.79 -7.01
N LEU A 8 -6.22 -4.73 -6.50
CA LEU A 8 -5.80 -5.71 -5.50
C LEU A 8 -4.70 -6.62 -6.05
N ALA A 9 -4.86 -7.09 -7.30
CA ALA A 9 -3.83 -7.84 -8.01
C ALA A 9 -2.54 -7.01 -8.17
N GLY A 10 -2.64 -5.71 -8.46
CA GLY A 10 -1.50 -4.79 -8.54
C GLY A 10 -0.75 -4.64 -7.21
N MET A 11 -1.46 -4.50 -6.09
CA MET A 11 -0.87 -4.46 -4.75
C MET A 11 -0.15 -5.76 -4.42
N LEU A 12 -0.79 -6.90 -4.66
CA LEU A 12 -0.24 -8.21 -4.39
C LEU A 12 1.01 -8.48 -5.25
N THR A 13 0.96 -8.11 -6.53
CA THR A 13 2.12 -8.20 -7.43
C THR A 13 3.26 -7.31 -6.95
N SER A 14 2.98 -6.09 -6.50
CA SER A 14 3.99 -5.16 -5.98
C SER A 14 4.70 -5.72 -4.74
N LEU A 15 3.96 -6.34 -3.83
CA LEU A 15 4.53 -7.01 -2.66
C LEU A 15 5.38 -8.23 -3.03
N VAL A 16 4.88 -9.08 -3.92
CA VAL A 16 5.61 -10.26 -4.40
C VAL A 16 6.91 -9.85 -5.11
N VAL A 17 6.86 -8.81 -5.94
CA VAL A 17 8.04 -8.27 -6.62
C VAL A 17 9.02 -7.68 -5.61
N GLY A 18 8.56 -6.90 -4.62
CA GLY A 18 9.43 -6.37 -3.56
C GLY A 18 10.10 -7.46 -2.73
N ALA A 19 9.35 -8.50 -2.35
CA ALA A 19 9.89 -9.67 -1.66
C ALA A 19 10.92 -10.43 -2.53
N ALA A 20 10.63 -10.61 -3.82
CA ALA A 20 11.55 -11.23 -4.78
C ALA A 20 12.86 -10.43 -4.93
N VAL A 21 12.77 -9.10 -5.00
CA VAL A 21 13.93 -8.21 -5.00
C VAL A 21 14.73 -8.33 -3.70
N GLY A 22 14.05 -8.52 -2.57
CA GLY A 22 14.68 -8.76 -1.27
C GLY A 22 15.45 -10.09 -1.15
N PHE A 23 15.24 -11.06 -2.05
CA PHE A 23 16.06 -12.28 -2.12
C PHE A 23 17.36 -12.07 -2.90
N HIS A 24 17.54 -10.92 -3.55
CA HIS A 24 18.77 -10.61 -4.24
C HIS A 24 19.88 -10.32 -3.22
N PRO A 25 21.07 -10.94 -3.32
CA PRO A 25 22.13 -10.83 -2.30
C PRO A 25 22.70 -9.42 -2.11
N ALA A 26 22.44 -8.52 -3.05
CA ALA A 26 22.83 -7.10 -2.96
C ALA A 26 21.79 -6.20 -2.26
N VAL A 27 20.63 -6.73 -1.87
CA VAL A 27 19.51 -5.96 -1.30
C VAL A 27 19.11 -6.59 0.02
N ASP A 28 19.04 -5.80 1.09
CA ASP A 28 18.46 -6.28 2.34
C ASP A 28 16.98 -6.63 2.10
N PHE A 29 16.58 -7.83 2.53
CA PHE A 29 15.21 -8.31 2.37
C PHE A 29 14.17 -7.29 2.88
N ARG A 30 14.47 -6.58 3.98
CA ARG A 30 13.60 -5.54 4.53
C ARG A 30 13.42 -4.37 3.59
N LEU A 31 14.48 -3.95 2.91
CA LEU A 31 14.44 -2.84 1.94
C LEU A 31 13.69 -3.23 0.67
N GLY A 32 13.88 -4.46 0.18
CA GLY A 32 13.12 -4.98 -0.96
C GLY A 32 11.62 -5.02 -0.67
N LEU A 33 11.25 -5.57 0.49
CA LEU A 33 9.85 -5.64 0.92
C LEU A 33 9.25 -4.25 1.16
N LEU A 34 10.01 -3.32 1.76
CA LEU A 34 9.59 -1.93 1.95
C LEU A 34 9.29 -1.26 0.61
N GLY A 35 10.14 -1.44 -0.41
CA GLY A 35 9.91 -0.92 -1.76
C GLY A 35 8.61 -1.46 -2.38
N GLY A 36 8.36 -2.76 -2.24
CA GLY A 36 7.11 -3.38 -2.71
C GLY A 36 5.87 -2.85 -1.98
N ALA A 37 5.98 -2.63 -0.66
CA ALA A 37 4.91 -2.06 0.15
C ALA A 37 4.61 -0.60 -0.19
N LEU A 38 5.62 0.21 -0.51
CA LEU A 38 5.43 1.58 -0.98
C LEU A 38 4.69 1.63 -2.33
N LEU A 39 5.05 0.75 -3.27
CA LEU A 39 4.32 0.63 -4.54
C LEU A 39 2.88 0.17 -4.32
N ALA A 40 2.64 -0.83 -3.46
CA ALA A 40 1.29 -1.25 -3.10
C ALA A 40 0.47 -0.11 -2.45
N THR A 41 1.12 0.73 -1.64
CA THR A 41 0.51 1.91 -1.02
C THR A 41 0.10 2.94 -2.07
N ALA A 42 0.87 3.12 -3.15
CA ALA A 42 0.48 4.01 -4.25
C ALA A 42 -0.79 3.51 -4.97
N PHE A 43 -0.90 2.19 -5.20
CA PHE A 43 -2.15 1.60 -5.73
C PHE A 43 -3.31 1.77 -4.75
N LEU A 44 -3.06 1.62 -3.45
CA LEU A 44 -4.07 1.86 -2.42
C LEU A 44 -4.53 3.31 -2.42
N TRP A 45 -3.63 4.26 -2.61
CA TRP A 45 -3.96 5.68 -2.74
C TRP A 45 -4.86 5.96 -3.94
N GLU A 46 -4.58 5.36 -5.09
CA GLU A 46 -5.42 5.46 -6.29
C GLU A 46 -6.84 4.91 -6.00
N ALA A 47 -6.94 3.83 -5.23
CA ALA A 47 -8.22 3.24 -4.80
C ALA A 47 -9.02 4.16 -3.89
N ILE A 48 -8.37 4.66 -2.84
CA ILE A 48 -9.05 5.35 -1.75
C ILE A 48 -9.34 6.79 -2.14
N VAL A 49 -8.40 7.47 -2.80
CA VAL A 49 -8.50 8.93 -3.00
C VAL A 49 -9.09 9.30 -4.35
N ARG A 50 -8.75 8.58 -5.42
CA ARG A 50 -9.24 8.92 -6.77
C ARG A 50 -10.52 8.19 -7.16
N HIS A 51 -10.69 6.94 -6.73
CA HIS A 51 -11.88 6.14 -7.00
C HIS A 51 -12.47 5.50 -5.72
N PRO A 52 -12.80 6.31 -4.70
CA PRO A 52 -13.30 5.81 -3.43
C PRO A 52 -14.55 4.93 -3.65
N PRO A 53 -14.57 3.69 -3.13
CA PRO A 53 -15.74 2.81 -3.22
C PRO A 53 -16.90 3.28 -2.32
N VAL A 54 -16.63 4.20 -1.39
CA VAL A 54 -17.56 4.71 -0.39
C VAL A 54 -17.66 6.23 -0.55
N PRO A 55 -18.85 6.85 -0.37
CA PRO A 55 -18.99 8.29 -0.47
C PRO A 55 -18.03 9.01 0.50
N THR A 56 -17.22 9.93 -0.02
CA THR A 56 -16.21 10.67 0.76
C THR A 56 -16.78 11.59 1.84
N ALA A 57 -18.10 11.79 1.82
CA ALA A 57 -18.85 12.51 2.86
C ALA A 57 -19.09 11.68 4.13
N GLU A 58 -18.85 10.37 4.11
CA GLU A 58 -19.02 9.54 5.29
C GLU A 58 -17.83 9.66 6.26
N PRO A 59 -18.08 9.83 7.56
CA PRO A 59 -17.02 9.99 8.57
C PRO A 59 -16.07 8.78 8.65
N GLY A 60 -16.52 7.60 8.23
CA GLY A 60 -15.69 6.38 8.17
C GLY A 60 -14.47 6.52 7.23
N TYR A 61 -14.59 7.31 6.16
CA TYR A 61 -13.50 7.58 5.23
C TYR A 61 -12.36 8.37 5.91
N ALA A 62 -12.72 9.42 6.65
CA ALA A 62 -11.75 10.26 7.36
C ALA A 62 -11.01 9.46 8.45
N VAL A 63 -11.73 8.62 9.20
CA VAL A 63 -11.13 7.75 10.22
C VAL A 63 -10.17 6.75 9.59
N ALA A 64 -10.57 6.08 8.51
CA ALA A 64 -9.71 5.13 7.81
C ALA A 64 -8.44 5.79 7.26
N ALA A 65 -8.56 7.00 6.69
CA ALA A 65 -7.42 7.78 6.24
C ALA A 65 -6.49 8.16 7.39
N ILE A 66 -7.01 8.69 8.51
CA ILE A 66 -6.19 9.07 9.67
C ILE A 66 -5.45 7.88 10.25
N VAL A 67 -6.13 6.74 10.40
CA VAL A 67 -5.52 5.49 10.92
C VAL A 67 -4.43 5.00 9.99
N TRP A 68 -4.66 5.03 8.67
CA TRP A 68 -3.65 4.64 7.68
C TRP A 68 -2.40 5.52 7.75
N HIS A 69 -2.56 6.84 7.73
CA HIS A 69 -1.40 7.76 7.79
C HIS A 69 -0.71 7.68 9.14
N GLY A 70 -1.45 7.53 10.23
CA GLY A 70 -0.90 7.35 11.58
C GLY A 70 -0.05 6.08 11.68
N LEU A 71 -0.52 4.97 11.10
CA LEU A 71 0.22 3.71 11.06
C LEU A 71 1.49 3.83 10.19
N VAL A 72 1.38 4.40 8.99
CA VAL A 72 2.53 4.61 8.10
C VAL A 72 3.58 5.48 8.78
N LEU A 73 3.16 6.57 9.44
CA LEU A 73 4.06 7.49 10.13
C LEU A 73 4.70 6.82 11.35
N ALA A 74 3.95 6.03 12.12
CA ALA A 74 4.48 5.25 13.23
C ALA A 74 5.53 4.22 12.76
N VAL A 75 5.25 3.49 11.67
CA VAL A 75 6.21 2.53 11.09
C VAL A 75 7.48 3.25 10.65
N LEU A 76 7.37 4.38 9.95
CA LEU A 76 8.54 5.17 9.52
C LEU A 76 9.38 5.71 10.68
N LEU A 77 8.77 6.03 11.82
CA LEU A 77 9.50 6.47 13.02
C LEU A 77 10.20 5.33 13.77
N THR A 78 9.83 4.07 13.48
CA THR A 78 10.36 2.87 14.17
C THR A 78 11.37 2.05 13.37
N VAL A 79 11.54 2.36 12.08
CA VAL A 79 12.54 1.76 11.17
C VAL A 79 13.78 2.64 11.15
#